data_AF-A0A928Y3C8-F1
#
_entry.id   AF-A0A928Y3C8-F1
#
_cell.length_a   1.000
_cell.length_b   1.000
_cell.length_c   1.000
_cell.angle_alpha   90.00
_cell.angle_beta   90.00
_cell.angle_gamma   90.00
#
_symmetry.space_group_name_H-M   'P 1'
#
loop_
_entity.id
_entity.type
_entity.pdbx_description
1 polymer ?
#
loop_
_entity_poly.entity_id
_entity_poly.type
_entity_poly.pdbx_seq_one_letter_code
_entity_poly.pdbx_strand_id
1 'polypeptide(L)'
;MLKGIPPLLTPDLLHALASMGHGDEIAIVDANFPSASLGRRVIETVGAGSHEVLAAVLALMPLDTGGDTPVWTMEVIGDPEAIPEPVADFAAVLADQDLGDVEIGHLERMAFYARSREAYAVVRTGELRPYGNVLLVKGTVNRLGALTPAA
;
A
#
# COMPACT_ATOMS: atom_id res chain seq x y z
N MET A 1 -12.33 -13.59 -10.56
CA MET A 1 -10.97 -13.72 -11.14
C MET A 1 -10.98 -13.20 -12.56
N LEU A 2 -10.09 -12.25 -12.86
CA LEU A 2 -9.93 -11.65 -14.19
C LEU A 2 -8.52 -11.95 -14.72
N LYS A 3 -8.36 -11.98 -16.05
CA LYS A 3 -7.05 -12.20 -16.69
C LYS A 3 -6.17 -10.97 -16.46
N GLY A 4 -4.92 -11.17 -16.02
CA GLY A 4 -3.94 -10.09 -15.83
C GLY A 4 -4.18 -9.21 -14.59
N ILE A 5 -5.09 -9.60 -13.69
CA ILE A 5 -5.37 -8.86 -12.45
C ILE A 5 -5.09 -9.80 -11.27
N PRO A 6 -4.25 -9.40 -10.29
CA PRO A 6 -3.98 -10.23 -9.12
C PRO A 6 -5.25 -10.64 -8.37
N PRO A 7 -5.37 -11.90 -7.91
CA PRO A 7 -6.56 -12.41 -7.22
C PRO A 7 -6.91 -11.66 -5.92
N LEU A 8 -5.90 -11.07 -5.27
CA LEU A 8 -6.06 -10.29 -4.05
C LEU A 8 -6.76 -8.94 -4.29
N LEU A 9 -6.80 -8.46 -5.53
CA LEU A 9 -7.59 -7.29 -5.90
C LEU A 9 -9.07 -7.68 -6.00
N THR A 10 -9.72 -7.73 -4.84
CA THR A 10 -11.17 -7.93 -4.72
C THR A 10 -11.93 -6.87 -5.51
N PRO A 11 -13.22 -7.07 -5.85
CA PRO A 11 -14.00 -6.08 -6.57
C PRO A 11 -13.96 -4.69 -5.92
N ASP A 12 -14.03 -4.64 -4.58
CA ASP A 12 -14.00 -3.37 -3.84
C ASP A 12 -12.63 -2.70 -3.85
N LEU A 13 -11.55 -3.49 -3.74
CA LEU A 13 -10.18 -2.96 -3.81
C LEU A 13 -9.87 -2.46 -5.22
N LEU A 14 -10.21 -3.25 -6.26
CA LEU A 14 -10.04 -2.83 -7.64
C LEU A 14 -10.84 -1.56 -7.96
N HIS A 15 -12.08 -1.47 -7.45
CA HIS A 15 -12.89 -0.26 -7.60
C HIS A 15 -12.23 0.95 -6.92
N ALA A 16 -11.71 0.79 -5.69
CA ALA A 16 -11.00 1.86 -5.00
C ALA A 16 -9.77 2.35 -5.80
N LEU A 17 -8.89 1.43 -6.21
CA LEU A 17 -7.70 1.77 -7.01
C LEU A 17 -8.05 2.48 -8.32
N ALA A 18 -9.12 2.03 -9.00
CA ALA A 18 -9.58 2.64 -10.24
C ALA A 18 -10.23 4.03 -10.04
N SER A 19 -10.84 4.27 -8.88
CA SER A 19 -11.47 5.56 -8.55
C SER A 19 -10.51 6.60 -7.97
N MET A 20 -9.38 6.18 -7.40
CA MET A 20 -8.35 7.11 -6.90
C MET A 20 -7.75 7.97 -8.03
N GLY A 21 -7.53 9.24 -7.75
CA GLY A 21 -6.75 10.17 -8.58
C GLY A 21 -5.26 10.19 -8.22
N HIS A 22 -4.49 11.02 -8.91
CA HIS A 22 -3.11 11.31 -8.53
C HIS A 22 -3.08 12.08 -7.21
N GLY A 23 -2.20 11.68 -6.29
CA GLY A 23 -2.07 12.24 -4.95
C GLY A 23 -3.02 11.63 -3.91
N ASP A 24 -4.02 10.84 -4.34
CA ASP A 24 -4.81 10.06 -3.40
C ASP A 24 -3.96 8.99 -2.73
N GLU A 25 -4.22 8.75 -1.45
CA GLU A 25 -3.46 7.81 -0.64
C GLU A 25 -4.29 6.56 -0.32
N ILE A 26 -3.62 5.42 -0.19
CA ILE A 26 -4.21 4.17 0.28
C ILE A 26 -3.30 3.56 1.35
N ALA A 27 -3.88 3.18 2.49
CA ALA A 27 -3.15 2.53 3.57
C ALA A 27 -3.42 1.02 3.54
N ILE A 28 -2.37 0.20 3.48
CA ILE A 28 -2.42 -1.25 3.65
C ILE A 28 -1.93 -1.53 5.06
N VAL A 29 -2.78 -2.14 5.89
CA VAL A 29 -2.55 -2.21 7.34
C VAL A 29 -2.64 -3.62 7.87
N ASP A 30 -1.92 -3.86 8.96
CA ASP A 30 -1.91 -5.12 9.67
C ASP A 30 -3.25 -5.40 10.38
N ALA A 31 -3.41 -6.62 10.89
CA ALA A 31 -4.65 -7.07 11.52
C ALA A 31 -4.98 -6.34 12.83
N ASN A 32 -3.98 -5.71 13.46
CA ASN A 32 -4.08 -5.01 14.75
C ASN A 32 -4.32 -3.51 14.59
N PHE A 33 -4.19 -2.98 13.37
CA PHE A 33 -4.48 -1.58 13.07
C PHE A 33 -5.96 -1.26 13.34
N PRO A 34 -6.29 -0.10 13.94
CA PRO A 34 -7.66 0.27 14.28
C PRO A 34 -8.45 0.78 13.06
N SER A 35 -8.54 -0.05 12.01
CA SER A 35 -9.12 0.34 10.71
C SER A 35 -10.57 0.79 10.83
N ALA A 36 -11.38 0.13 11.66
CA ALA A 36 -12.80 0.44 11.81
C ALA A 36 -13.07 1.83 12.43
N SER A 37 -12.14 2.37 13.23
CA SER A 37 -12.30 3.70 13.86
C SER A 37 -11.56 4.82 13.12
N LEU A 38 -10.53 4.49 12.33
CA LEU A 38 -9.74 5.47 11.57
C LEU A 38 -10.14 5.55 10.10
N GLY A 39 -10.50 4.44 9.46
CA GLY A 39 -10.70 4.39 8.02
C GLY A 39 -12.06 4.95 7.59
N ARG A 40 -12.04 5.92 6.68
CA ARG A 40 -13.26 6.43 6.01
C ARG A 40 -13.94 5.36 5.16
N ARG A 41 -13.11 4.50 4.54
CA ARG A 41 -13.52 3.35 3.73
C ARG A 41 -12.58 2.19 4.06
N VAL A 42 -13.09 1.17 4.73
CA VAL A 42 -12.33 -0.03 5.07
C VAL A 42 -12.65 -1.13 4.06
N ILE A 43 -11.59 -1.74 3.50
CA ILE A 43 -11.66 -2.88 2.60
C ILE A 43 -10.91 -4.02 3.28
N GLU A 44 -11.51 -5.19 3.39
CA GLU A 44 -10.88 -6.32 4.07
C GLU A 44 -10.35 -7.34 3.06
N THR A 45 -9.08 -7.73 3.23
CA THR A 45 -8.41 -8.81 2.48
C THR A 45 -7.89 -9.85 3.47
N VAL A 46 -8.80 -10.35 4.31
CA VAL A 46 -8.49 -11.27 5.40
C VAL A 46 -7.87 -12.56 4.84
N GLY A 47 -6.66 -12.90 5.28
CA GLY A 47 -5.95 -14.12 4.90
C GLY A 47 -4.67 -13.91 4.08
N ALA A 48 -4.40 -12.70 3.60
CA ALA A 48 -3.13 -12.34 2.95
C ALA A 48 -2.27 -11.46 3.86
N GLY A 49 -0.95 -11.62 3.78
CA GLY A 49 0.02 -10.73 4.41
C GLY A 49 0.02 -9.36 3.73
N SER A 50 0.49 -8.33 4.44
CA SER A 50 0.49 -6.95 3.93
C SER A 50 1.42 -6.78 2.73
N HIS A 51 2.52 -7.53 2.67
CA HIS A 51 3.45 -7.54 1.53
C HIS A 51 2.80 -8.14 0.26
N GLU A 52 1.98 -9.18 0.39
CA GLU A 52 1.26 -9.77 -0.75
C GLU A 52 0.21 -8.80 -1.31
N VAL A 53 -0.49 -8.09 -0.42
CA VAL A 53 -1.45 -7.05 -0.80
C VAL A 53 -0.74 -5.85 -1.44
N LEU A 54 0.42 -5.44 -0.90
CA LEU A 54 1.26 -4.40 -1.48
C LEU A 54 1.67 -4.77 -2.92
N ALA A 55 2.19 -5.97 -3.14
CA ALA A 55 2.56 -6.45 -4.46
C ALA A 55 1.37 -6.44 -5.43
N ALA A 56 0.19 -6.87 -4.97
CA ALA A 56 -1.03 -6.85 -5.77
C ALA A 56 -1.47 -5.43 -6.13
N VAL A 57 -1.37 -4.47 -5.21
CA VAL A 57 -1.70 -3.06 -5.45
C VAL A 57 -0.73 -2.44 -6.45
N LEU A 58 0.58 -2.63 -6.27
CA LEU A 58 1.62 -2.06 -7.14
C LEU A 58 1.60 -2.64 -8.56
N ALA A 59 1.09 -3.86 -8.73
CA ALA A 59 0.90 -4.45 -10.07
C ALA A 59 -0.01 -3.60 -10.98
N LEU A 60 -0.90 -2.76 -10.42
CA LEU A 60 -1.80 -1.90 -11.20
C LEU A 60 -1.66 -0.40 -10.87
N MET A 61 -1.28 -0.05 -9.65
CA MET A 61 -1.26 1.34 -9.19
C MET A 61 0.17 1.91 -9.25
N PRO A 62 0.42 2.95 -10.07
CA PRO A 62 1.72 3.64 -10.05
C PRO A 62 1.87 4.43 -8.75
N LEU A 63 3.11 4.55 -8.27
CA LEU A 63 3.46 5.45 -7.17
C LEU A 63 3.79 6.85 -7.67
N ASP A 64 3.57 7.85 -6.82
CA ASP A 64 3.94 9.23 -7.11
C ASP A 64 5.44 9.48 -6.93
N THR A 65 6.25 9.09 -7.92
CA THR A 65 7.70 9.28 -7.89
C THR A 65 8.16 10.66 -8.36
N GLY A 66 7.22 11.56 -8.70
CA GLY A 66 7.53 12.92 -9.16
C GLY A 66 7.45 13.97 -8.04
N GLY A 67 6.81 13.63 -6.92
CA GLY A 67 6.66 14.46 -5.73
C GLY A 67 7.61 14.08 -4.59
N ASP A 68 7.11 14.21 -3.35
CA ASP A 68 7.80 13.77 -2.14
C ASP A 68 7.81 12.22 -2.02
N THR A 69 8.23 11.70 -0.87
CA THR A 69 8.24 10.27 -0.55
C THR A 69 6.84 9.63 -0.77
N PRO A 70 6.69 8.63 -1.66
CA PRO A 70 5.39 8.05 -1.99
C PRO A 70 5.03 6.82 -1.16
N VAL A 71 5.95 6.31 -0.32
CA VAL A 71 5.75 5.14 0.53
C VAL A 71 6.08 5.51 1.97
N TRP A 72 5.16 5.24 2.89
CA TRP A 72 5.34 5.55 4.31
C TRP A 72 5.04 4.34 5.18
N THR A 73 5.88 4.09 6.17
CA THR A 73 5.65 3.07 7.20
C THR A 73 5.59 3.72 8.58
N MET A 74 5.24 2.92 9.59
CA MET A 74 5.15 3.39 10.96
C MET A 74 6.44 3.08 11.71
N GLU A 75 6.99 4.07 12.40
CA GLU A 75 8.16 3.92 13.27
C GLU A 75 7.89 2.94 14.42
N VAL A 76 8.92 2.21 14.85
CA VAL A 76 8.87 1.43 16.08
C VAL A 76 8.90 2.37 17.29
N ILE A 77 7.95 2.19 18.20
CA ILE A 77 7.87 3.04 19.40
C ILE A 77 9.15 2.88 20.23
N GLY A 78 9.88 4.00 20.39
CA GLY A 78 11.12 4.05 21.15
C GLY A 78 12.36 3.62 20.37
N ASP A 79 12.23 3.25 19.09
CA ASP A 79 13.35 2.89 18.22
C ASP A 79 13.06 3.24 16.73
N PRO A 80 13.06 4.53 16.35
CA PRO A 80 12.68 4.96 14.99
C PRO A 80 13.56 4.39 13.87
N GLU A 81 14.78 3.97 14.18
CA GLU A 81 15.74 3.41 13.22
C GLU A 81 15.56 1.89 13.01
N ALA A 82 14.73 1.24 13.83
CA ALA A 82 14.45 -0.17 13.67
C ALA A 82 13.71 -0.43 12.35
N ILE A 83 14.10 -1.51 11.67
CA ILE A 83 13.42 -2.01 10.47
C ILE A 83 12.71 -3.33 10.84
N PRO A 84 11.40 -3.30 11.12
CA PRO A 84 10.61 -4.50 11.35
C PRO A 84 10.63 -5.42 10.13
N GLU A 85 10.43 -6.72 10.38
CA GLU A 85 10.36 -7.74 9.32
C GLU A 85 9.36 -7.39 8.21
N PRO A 86 8.11 -6.92 8.48
CA PRO A 86 7.21 -6.50 7.41
C PRO A 86 7.74 -5.33 6.57
N VAL A 87 8.49 -4.40 7.16
CA VAL A 87 9.07 -3.26 6.42
C VAL A 87 10.18 -3.73 5.47
N ALA A 88 10.98 -4.71 5.90
CA ALA A 88 11.94 -5.36 5.02
C ALA A 88 11.24 -6.09 3.86
N ASP A 89 10.12 -6.77 4.11
CA ASP A 89 9.31 -7.40 3.05
C ASP A 89 8.78 -6.35 2.05
N PHE A 90 8.35 -5.16 2.52
CA PHE A 90 7.90 -4.09 1.64
C PHE A 90 9.01 -3.57 0.73
N ALA A 91 10.23 -3.41 1.26
CA ALA A 91 11.38 -3.02 0.45
C ALA A 91 11.69 -4.06 -0.64
N ALA A 92 11.58 -5.35 -0.32
CA ALA A 92 11.74 -6.42 -1.30
C ALA A 92 10.66 -6.36 -2.40
N VAL A 93 9.39 -6.14 -2.03
CA VAL A 93 8.29 -5.97 -2.98
C VAL A 93 8.51 -4.77 -3.90
N LEU A 94 8.99 -3.63 -3.37
CA LEU A 94 9.32 -2.47 -4.20
C LEU A 94 10.44 -2.79 -5.19
N ALA A 95 11.50 -3.47 -4.75
CA ALA A 95 12.59 -3.89 -5.63
C ALA A 95 12.09 -4.80 -6.77
N ASP A 96 11.22 -5.77 -6.47
CA ASP A 96 10.63 -6.68 -7.46
C ASP A 96 9.70 -5.98 -8.47
N GLN A 97 9.24 -4.76 -8.17
CA GLN A 97 8.41 -3.93 -9.04
C GLN A 97 9.22 -2.83 -9.76
N ASP A 98 10.55 -2.96 -9.82
CA ASP A 98 11.47 -1.94 -10.36
C ASP A 98 11.36 -0.57 -9.64
N LEU A 99 10.98 -0.59 -8.36
CA LEU A 99 10.82 0.58 -7.48
C LEU A 99 11.83 0.58 -6.32
N GLY A 100 12.94 -0.15 -6.45
CA GLY A 100 13.94 -0.29 -5.37
C GLY A 100 14.63 1.02 -4.97
N ASP A 101 14.64 2.03 -5.85
CA ASP A 101 15.19 3.36 -5.58
C ASP A 101 14.18 4.30 -4.89
N VAL A 102 12.92 3.87 -4.72
CA VAL A 102 11.90 4.65 -4.02
C VAL A 102 12.18 4.65 -2.52
N GLU A 103 12.32 5.85 -1.96
CA GLU A 103 12.47 6.02 -0.52
C GLU A 103 11.22 5.55 0.23
N ILE A 104 11.44 4.77 1.29
CA ILE A 104 10.41 4.45 2.29
C ILE A 104 10.58 5.44 3.44
N GLY A 105 9.63 6.34 3.59
CA GLY A 105 9.56 7.24 4.73
C GLY A 105 9.03 6.55 5.97
N HIS A 106 9.32 7.14 7.13
CA HIS A 106 8.87 6.66 8.43
C HIS A 106 8.08 7.76 9.15
N LEU A 107 6.93 7.39 9.71
CA LEU A 107 6.08 8.28 10.49
C LEU A 107 5.95 7.76 11.91
N GLU A 108 6.03 8.67 12.87
CA GLU A 108 5.56 8.41 14.24
C GLU A 108 4.11 7.90 14.20
N ARG A 109 3.75 7.01 15.12
CA ARG A 109 2.47 6.30 15.17
C ARG A 109 1.25 7.20 15.02
N MET A 110 1.18 8.33 15.72
CA MET A 110 0.03 9.25 15.65
C MET A 110 -0.01 9.99 14.31
N ALA A 111 1.15 10.34 13.73
CA ALA A 111 1.23 10.90 12.39
C ALA A 111 0.75 9.89 11.34
N PHE A 112 1.15 8.62 11.45
CA PHE A 112 0.65 7.55 10.58
C PHE A 112 -0.88 7.38 10.71
N TYR A 113 -1.42 7.42 11.93
CA TYR A 113 -2.87 7.35 12.16
C TYR A 113 -3.62 8.53 11.57
N ALA A 114 -3.10 9.75 11.72
CA ALA A 114 -3.69 10.94 11.15
C ALA A 114 -3.72 10.86 9.61
N ARG A 115 -2.61 10.46 9.00
CA ARG A 115 -2.52 10.31 7.54
C ARG A 115 -3.41 9.20 6.99
N SER A 116 -3.43 8.04 7.66
CA SER A 116 -4.31 6.92 7.29
C SER A 116 -5.81 7.24 7.39
N ARG A 117 -6.19 8.19 8.26
CA ARG A 117 -7.59 8.66 8.37
C ARG A 117 -8.01 9.47 7.15
N GLU A 118 -7.08 10.24 6.58
CA GLU A 118 -7.33 11.06 5.40
C GLU A 118 -7.19 10.29 4.09
N ALA A 119 -6.53 9.12 4.11
CA ALA A 119 -6.41 8.22 2.97
C ALA A 119 -7.78 7.86 2.35
N TYR A 120 -7.78 7.69 1.03
CA TYR A 120 -8.97 7.34 0.26
C TYR A 120 -9.59 6.01 0.71
N ALA A 121 -8.74 5.04 1.04
CA ALA A 121 -9.14 3.75 1.59
C ALA A 121 -8.08 3.18 2.54
N VAL A 122 -8.55 2.34 3.48
CA VAL A 122 -7.71 1.52 4.35
C VAL A 122 -7.99 0.06 4.03
N VAL A 123 -6.98 -0.68 3.62
CA VAL A 123 -7.02 -2.11 3.32
C VAL A 123 -6.50 -2.88 4.52
N ARG A 124 -7.40 -3.54 5.25
CA ARG A 124 -7.03 -4.35 6.41
C ARG A 124 -6.69 -5.77 5.95
N THR A 125 -5.47 -6.19 6.27
CA THR A 125 -4.91 -7.48 5.86
C THR A 125 -4.96 -8.52 6.98
N GLY A 126 -4.49 -9.73 6.70
CA GLY A 126 -4.29 -10.79 7.68
C GLY A 126 -2.90 -10.77 8.35
N GLU A 127 -2.08 -9.73 8.11
CA GLU A 127 -0.74 -9.62 8.70
C GLU A 127 -0.82 -9.54 10.23
N LEU A 128 -0.17 -10.49 10.90
CA LEU A 128 -0.16 -10.56 12.37
C LEU A 128 1.11 -9.95 12.97
N ARG A 129 2.17 -9.80 12.18
CA ARG A 129 3.43 -9.19 12.61
C ARG A 129 3.20 -7.69 12.86
N PRO A 130 3.74 -7.12 13.94
CA PRO A 130 3.56 -5.70 14.26
C PRO A 130 4.27 -4.83 13.22
N TYR A 131 3.80 -3.59 13.09
CA TYR A 131 4.33 -2.60 12.14
C TYR A 131 4.20 -3.04 10.67
N GLY A 132 3.26 -3.94 10.37
CA GLY A 132 2.91 -4.38 9.02
C GLY A 132 2.03 -3.39 8.26
N ASN A 133 2.25 -2.10 8.47
CA ASN A 133 1.46 -1.01 7.91
C ASN A 133 2.30 -0.22 6.91
N VAL A 134 1.74 0.00 5.71
CA VAL A 134 2.34 0.82 4.67
C VAL A 134 1.27 1.71 4.02
N LEU A 135 1.61 2.97 3.79
CA LEU A 135 0.77 3.94 3.11
C LEU A 135 1.42 4.32 1.79
N LEU A 136 0.61 4.38 0.74
CA LEU A 136 1.06 4.62 -0.64
C LEU A 136 0.37 5.86 -1.20
N VAL A 137 1.14 6.69 -1.92
CA VAL A 137 0.63 7.84 -2.67
C VAL A 137 0.53 7.47 -4.14
N LYS A 138 -0.66 7.60 -4.74
CA LYS A 138 -0.89 7.24 -6.14
C LYS A 138 -0.29 8.26 -7.11
N GLY A 139 0.49 7.76 -8.06
CA GLY A 139 1.12 8.53 -9.12
C GLY A 139 0.22 8.76 -10.34
N THR A 140 0.85 9.23 -11.42
CA THR A 140 0.19 9.51 -12.70
C THR A 140 0.32 8.34 -13.66
N VAL A 141 -0.72 8.09 -14.46
CA VAL A 141 -0.68 7.15 -15.60
C VAL A 141 -0.46 7.96 -16.87
N ASN A 142 0.81 8.17 -17.25
CA ASN A 142 1.18 9.05 -18.38
C ASN A 142 1.18 8.36 -19.74
N ARG A 143 1.13 7.03 -19.75
CA ARG A 143 0.93 6.21 -20.95
C ARG A 143 0.09 5.00 -20.56
N LEU A 144 -0.90 4.68 -21.38
CA LEU A 144 -1.46 3.33 -21.37
C LEU A 144 -0.38 2.44 -21.98
N GLY A 145 0.11 1.45 -21.21
CA GLY A 145 0.92 0.38 -21.79
C GLY A 145 0.19 -0.18 -23.02
N ALA A 146 0.93 -0.56 -24.06
CA ALA A 146 0.30 -1.22 -25.19
C ALA A 146 -0.50 -2.41 -24.65
N LEU A 147 -1.80 -2.47 -24.96
CA LEU A 147 -2.61 -3.68 -24.83
C LEU A 147 -2.11 -4.69 -25.88
N THR A 148 -0.83 -5.02 -25.87
CA THR A 148 -0.27 -6.05 -26.74
C THR A 148 -0.73 -7.38 -26.16
N PRO A 149 -1.45 -8.21 -26.92
CA PRO A 149 -1.72 -9.57 -26.48
C PRO A 149 -0.38 -10.27 -26.37
N ALA A 150 -0.12 -10.91 -25.22
CA ALA A 150 0.99 -11.85 -25.12
C ALA A 150 0.83 -12.86 -26.26
N ALA A 151 1.87 -12.95 -27.11
CA ALA A 151 1.97 -13.96 -28.15
C ALA A 151 2.12 -15.36 -27.54
#